data_AF-A0A0G1B4U0-F1
#
_entry.id   AF-A0A0G1B4U0-F1
#
_cell.length_a   1.000
_cell.length_b   1.000
_cell.length_c   1.000
_cell.angle_alpha   90.00
_cell.angle_beta   90.00
_cell.angle_gamma   90.00
#
_symmetry.space_group_name_H-M   'P 1'
#
loop_
_entity.id
_entity.type
_entity.pdbx_description
1 polymer ?
#
loop_
_entity_poly.entity_id
_entity_poly.type
_entity_poly.pdbx_seq_one_letter_code
_entity_poly.pdbx_strand_id
1 'polypeptide(L)'
;MKPSSISPQQYELLSRLSSLPKHILALHSSDHLVEMVLGELCDARCFNLKKAAYFIDNPDFDCCRGVAGFNADDHATRPSRLWEAQEAFAQAMEKSAFHRLVKGVQHASITRNNAEVLVNALAQQLNLVRPAFYAFPIKHDNKGVIIFEANEPVHNELFDYGVSLLGFCPVF
;
A
#
# COMPACT_ATOMS: atom_id res chain seq x y z
N MET A 1 -5.90 11.27 32.42
CA MET A 1 -4.88 11.14 31.36
C MET A 1 -4.50 12.55 30.92
N LYS A 2 -3.22 12.92 30.98
CA LYS A 2 -2.75 14.16 30.33
C LYS A 2 -2.81 13.91 28.82
N PRO A 3 -3.32 14.84 27.99
CA PRO A 3 -3.18 14.72 26.55
C PRO A 3 -1.69 14.77 26.24
N SER A 4 -1.13 13.64 25.82
CA SER A 4 0.20 13.58 25.22
C SER A 4 0.21 14.53 24.03
N SER A 5 1.10 15.51 24.06
CA SER A 5 1.29 16.44 22.93
C SER A 5 1.70 15.64 21.69
N ILE A 6 0.81 15.58 20.70
CA ILE A 6 1.07 14.98 19.39
C ILE A 6 2.26 15.72 18.75
N SER A 7 3.25 14.99 18.23
CA SER A 7 4.39 15.64 17.56
C SER A 7 3.95 16.29 16.23
N PRO A 8 4.64 17.32 15.72
CA PRO A 8 4.33 17.91 14.42
C PRO A 8 4.28 16.87 13.28
N GLN A 9 5.18 15.89 13.30
CA GLN A 9 5.21 14.80 12.31
C GLN A 9 3.98 13.89 12.43
N GLN A 10 3.58 13.53 13.66
CA GLN A 10 2.38 12.72 13.89
C GLN A 10 1.11 13.48 13.49
N TYR A 11 1.06 14.79 13.75
CA TYR A 11 -0.06 15.63 13.33
C TYR A 11 -0.18 15.69 11.80
N GLU A 12 0.94 15.88 11.09
CA GLU A 12 0.97 15.87 9.63
C GLU A 12 0.51 14.51 9.07
N LEU A 13 1.04 13.41 9.59
CA LEU A 13 0.63 12.05 9.22
C LEU A 13 -0.88 11.86 9.42
N LEU A 14 -1.41 12.21 10.60
CA LEU A 14 -2.84 12.12 10.89
C LEU A 14 -3.69 12.97 9.95
N SER A 15 -3.26 14.21 9.67
CA SER A 15 -3.94 15.11 8.73
C SER A 15 -4.07 14.46 7.36
N ARG A 16 -2.98 13.90 6.82
CA ARG A 16 -2.96 13.22 5.52
C ARG A 16 -3.81 11.95 5.50
N LEU A 17 -3.67 11.10 6.52
CA LEU A 17 -4.50 9.89 6.62
C LEU A 17 -5.99 10.23 6.74
N SER A 18 -6.34 11.31 7.44
CA SER A 18 -7.73 11.75 7.58
C SER A 18 -8.35 12.34 6.31
N SER A 19 -7.53 12.79 5.35
CA SER A 19 -8.03 13.28 4.05
C SER A 19 -8.27 12.16 3.05
N LEU A 20 -7.57 11.02 3.18
CA LEU A 20 -7.67 9.88 2.27
C LEU A 20 -9.12 9.40 2.04
N PRO A 21 -9.99 9.21 3.05
CA PRO A 21 -11.37 8.81 2.80
C PRO A 21 -12.13 9.76 1.86
N LYS A 22 -11.90 11.08 1.98
CA LYS A 22 -12.53 12.06 1.08
C LYS A 22 -12.03 11.91 -0.35
N HIS A 23 -10.74 11.67 -0.53
CA HIS A 23 -10.17 11.44 -1.85
C HIS A 23 -10.64 10.12 -2.47
N ILE A 24 -10.69 9.05 -1.68
CA ILE A 24 -11.23 7.73 -2.09
C ILE A 24 -12.66 7.87 -2.57
N LEU A 25 -13.51 8.58 -1.84
CA LEU A 25 -14.90 8.82 -2.25
C LEU A 25 -15.00 9.68 -3.51
N ALA A 26 -14.18 10.73 -3.61
CA ALA A 26 -14.17 11.62 -4.77
C ALA A 26 -13.70 10.92 -6.05
N LEU A 27 -12.83 9.91 -5.93
CA LEU A 27 -12.20 9.21 -7.05
C LEU A 27 -12.58 7.72 -7.12
N HIS A 28 -13.70 7.34 -6.52
CA HIS A 28 -14.11 5.92 -6.40
C HIS A 28 -14.29 5.20 -7.74
N SER A 29 -14.46 5.94 -8.83
CA SER A 29 -14.58 5.44 -10.20
C SER A 29 -13.25 5.46 -10.98
N SER A 30 -12.13 5.82 -10.34
CA SER A 30 -10.81 5.85 -10.95
C SER A 30 -10.16 4.47 -10.88
N ASP A 31 -9.66 3.99 -12.01
CA ASP A 31 -8.93 2.73 -12.11
C ASP A 31 -7.57 2.76 -11.38
N HIS A 32 -7.06 3.97 -11.08
CA HIS A 32 -5.74 4.18 -10.47
C HIS A 32 -5.79 4.55 -8.99
N LEU A 33 -6.95 4.40 -8.35
CA LEU A 33 -7.15 4.85 -6.98
C LEU A 33 -6.26 4.07 -5.99
N VAL A 34 -6.09 2.76 -6.19
CA VAL A 34 -5.24 1.93 -5.33
C VAL A 34 -3.79 2.44 -5.37
N GLU A 35 -3.27 2.71 -6.56
CA GLU A 35 -1.93 3.23 -6.79
C GLU A 35 -1.75 4.58 -6.11
N MET A 36 -2.74 5.45 -6.20
CA MET A 36 -2.71 6.77 -5.57
C MET A 36 -2.68 6.69 -4.05
N VAL A 37 -3.55 5.87 -3.46
CA VAL A 37 -3.54 5.63 -2.01
C VAL A 37 -2.22 5.00 -1.58
N LEU A 38 -1.72 3.98 -2.28
CA LEU A 38 -0.44 3.36 -1.97
C LEU A 38 0.72 4.35 -2.06
N GLY A 39 0.76 5.19 -3.11
CA GLY A 39 1.77 6.22 -3.29
C GLY A 39 1.75 7.29 -2.19
N GLU A 40 0.56 7.65 -1.72
CA GLU A 40 0.36 8.55 -0.59
C GLU A 40 0.87 7.94 0.73
N LEU A 41 0.57 6.66 1.00
CA LEU A 41 1.07 5.95 2.19
C LEU A 41 2.60 5.82 2.17
N CYS A 42 3.19 5.64 0.99
CA CYS A 42 4.64 5.59 0.80
C CYS A 42 5.31 6.98 0.83
N ASP A 43 4.56 8.07 0.98
CA ASP A 43 5.15 9.41 1.05
C ASP A 43 6.03 9.57 2.29
N ALA A 44 7.10 10.39 2.19
CA ALA A 44 8.00 10.67 3.31
C ALA A 44 7.28 11.41 4.45
N ARG A 45 6.18 12.11 4.15
CA ARG A 45 5.29 12.73 5.14
C ARG A 45 4.26 11.75 5.74
N CYS A 46 4.22 10.53 5.21
CA CYS A 46 3.39 9.43 5.70
C CYS A 46 4.29 8.37 6.37
N PHE A 47 4.39 7.16 5.80
CA PHE A 47 5.17 6.06 6.40
C PHE A 47 6.57 5.91 5.82
N ASN A 48 6.95 6.75 4.85
CA ASN A 48 8.29 6.77 4.25
C ASN A 48 8.75 5.36 3.79
N LEU A 49 7.86 4.65 3.10
CA LEU A 49 8.14 3.32 2.58
C LEU A 49 8.99 3.44 1.31
N LYS A 50 10.13 2.74 1.29
CA LYS A 50 10.99 2.66 0.10
C LYS A 50 10.32 1.83 -0.99
N LYS A 51 9.79 0.67 -0.63
CA LYS A 51 9.01 -0.20 -1.53
C LYS A 51 7.79 -0.70 -0.80
N ALA A 52 6.68 -0.83 -1.51
CA ALA A 52 5.47 -1.45 -0.98
C ALA A 52 4.71 -2.17 -2.08
N ALA A 53 4.28 -3.39 -1.81
CA ALA A 53 3.47 -4.20 -2.71
C ALA A 53 2.17 -4.58 -2.00
N TYR A 54 1.05 -4.24 -2.62
CA TYR A 54 -0.28 -4.54 -2.13
C TYR A 54 -0.88 -5.70 -2.93
N PHE A 55 -1.43 -6.65 -2.19
CA PHE A 55 -2.03 -7.88 -2.68
C PHE A 55 -3.42 -8.07 -2.11
N ILE A 56 -4.23 -8.85 -2.82
CA ILE A 56 -5.47 -9.39 -2.27
C ILE A 56 -5.36 -10.90 -2.25
N ASP A 57 -5.57 -11.44 -1.06
CA ASP A 57 -5.72 -12.86 -0.79
C ASP A 57 -7.21 -13.20 -0.71
N ASN A 58 -7.66 -14.10 -1.58
CA ASN A 58 -8.99 -14.67 -1.57
C ASN A 58 -8.87 -16.18 -1.26
N PRO A 59 -9.21 -16.60 -0.04
CA PRO A 59 -9.10 -17.99 0.34
C PRO A 59 -10.13 -18.87 -0.37
N ASP A 60 -11.30 -18.37 -0.76
CA ASP A 60 -12.35 -19.18 -1.40
C ASP A 60 -11.91 -19.71 -2.78
N PHE A 61 -11.23 -18.87 -3.55
CA PHE A 61 -10.69 -19.21 -4.87
C PHE A 61 -9.22 -19.67 -4.85
N ASP A 62 -8.65 -19.88 -3.65
CA ASP A 62 -7.24 -20.23 -3.47
C ASP A 62 -6.27 -19.32 -4.25
N CYS A 63 -6.49 -18.01 -4.18
CA CYS A 63 -5.71 -17.08 -4.98
C CYS A 63 -5.20 -15.89 -4.16
N CYS A 64 -3.96 -15.50 -4.43
CA CYS A 64 -3.37 -14.26 -3.98
C CYS A 64 -2.81 -13.52 -5.20
N ARG A 65 -3.31 -12.30 -5.44
CA ARG A 65 -2.98 -11.51 -6.64
C ARG A 65 -2.41 -10.16 -6.24
N GLY A 66 -1.34 -9.74 -6.92
CA GLY A 66 -0.80 -8.40 -6.76
C GLY A 66 -1.69 -7.35 -7.42
N VAL A 67 -1.96 -6.27 -6.70
CA VAL A 67 -2.85 -5.17 -7.15
C VAL A 67 -2.02 -3.95 -7.53
N ALA A 68 -1.12 -3.51 -6.65
CA ALA A 68 -0.29 -2.34 -6.92
C ALA A 68 1.07 -2.47 -6.22
N GLY A 69 2.14 -2.14 -6.94
CA GLY A 69 3.48 -1.96 -6.38
C GLY A 69 3.94 -0.51 -6.48
N PHE A 70 4.58 0.00 -5.43
CA PHE A 70 5.24 1.30 -5.41
C PHE A 70 6.73 1.14 -5.04
N ASN A 71 7.61 1.82 -5.78
CA ASN A 71 9.04 1.92 -5.48
C ASN A 71 9.47 3.38 -5.50
N ALA A 72 10.00 3.90 -4.39
CA ALA A 72 10.43 5.29 -4.27
C ALA A 72 11.49 5.66 -5.33
N ASP A 73 12.37 4.74 -5.67
CA ASP A 73 13.43 4.94 -6.67
C ASP A 73 12.84 5.14 -8.09
N ASP A 74 11.70 4.50 -8.41
CA ASP A 74 10.99 4.67 -9.69
C ASP A 74 10.26 6.03 -9.77
N HIS A 75 10.08 6.71 -8.62
CA HIS A 75 9.24 7.89 -8.47
C HIS A 75 9.96 9.07 -7.80
N ALA A 76 11.29 9.15 -7.92
CA ALA A 76 12.11 10.19 -7.29
C ALA A 76 11.67 11.62 -7.65
N THR A 77 11.12 11.85 -8.84
CA THR A 77 10.65 13.16 -9.32
C THR A 77 9.14 13.36 -9.14
N ARG A 78 8.48 12.60 -8.25
CA ARG A 78 7.02 12.70 -8.09
C ARG A 78 6.58 14.11 -7.67
N PRO A 79 5.39 14.56 -8.09
CA PRO A 79 4.80 15.80 -7.61
C PRO A 79 4.62 15.75 -6.09
N SER A 80 4.87 16.87 -5.41
CA SER A 80 4.61 17.01 -3.97
C SER A 80 3.11 16.93 -3.62
N ARG A 81 2.24 17.10 -4.63
CA ARG A 81 0.77 17.07 -4.56
C ARG A 81 0.22 15.97 -5.47
N LEU A 82 0.33 14.73 -5.00
CA LEU A 82 -0.08 13.53 -5.74
C LEU A 82 -1.53 13.62 -6.24
N TRP A 83 -2.45 14.10 -5.39
CA TRP A 83 -3.88 14.22 -5.71
C TRP A 83 -4.24 15.32 -6.72
N GLU A 84 -3.35 16.28 -6.98
CA GLU A 84 -3.53 17.31 -8.01
C GLU A 84 -2.97 16.87 -9.38
N ALA A 85 -2.09 15.87 -9.39
CA ALA A 85 -1.37 15.39 -10.58
C ALA A 85 -1.69 13.91 -10.89
N GLN A 86 -2.96 13.54 -10.78
CA GLN A 86 -3.43 12.16 -10.80
C GLN A 86 -3.03 11.41 -12.08
N GLU A 87 -3.32 11.99 -13.24
CA GLU A 87 -2.99 11.39 -14.55
C GLU A 87 -1.49 11.21 -14.73
N ALA A 88 -0.70 12.21 -14.35
CA ALA A 88 0.76 12.13 -14.43
C ALA A 88 1.32 11.04 -13.51
N PHE A 89 0.74 10.90 -12.31
CA PHE A 89 1.13 9.84 -11.38
C PHE A 89 0.73 8.45 -11.89
N ALA A 90 -0.49 8.28 -12.39
CA ALA A 90 -0.95 7.03 -12.98
C ALA A 90 -0.05 6.59 -14.16
N GLN A 91 0.29 7.51 -15.05
CA GLN A 91 1.22 7.23 -16.15
C GLN A 91 2.63 6.86 -15.66
N ALA A 92 3.08 7.43 -14.55
CA ALA A 92 4.35 7.04 -13.94
C ALA A 92 4.28 5.62 -13.36
N MET A 93 3.18 5.28 -12.68
CA MET A 93 2.96 3.93 -12.11
C MET A 93 2.93 2.85 -13.20
N GLU A 94 2.25 3.10 -14.32
CA GLU A 94 2.23 2.16 -15.46
C GLU A 94 3.62 1.92 -16.08
N LYS A 95 4.51 2.92 -15.99
CA LYS A 95 5.90 2.79 -16.45
C LYS A 95 6.80 2.10 -15.43
N SER A 96 6.43 2.09 -14.15
CA SER A 96 7.23 1.47 -13.08
C SER A 96 7.43 -0.02 -13.35
N ALA A 97 8.69 -0.45 -13.28
CA ALA A 97 9.03 -1.87 -13.42
C ALA A 97 8.55 -2.66 -12.20
N PHE A 98 8.68 -2.07 -11.00
CA PHE A 98 8.24 -2.70 -9.77
C PHE A 98 6.71 -2.84 -9.71
N HIS A 99 5.96 -1.81 -10.11
CA HIS A 99 4.50 -1.89 -10.19
C HIS A 99 4.01 -3.02 -11.10
N ARG A 100 4.58 -3.11 -12.32
CA ARG A 100 4.26 -4.18 -13.27
C ARG A 100 4.66 -5.56 -12.76
N LEU A 101 5.80 -5.67 -12.07
CA LEU A 101 6.22 -6.92 -11.43
C LEU A 101 5.19 -7.37 -10.40
N VAL A 102 4.71 -6.47 -9.52
CA VAL A 102 3.68 -6.78 -8.52
C VAL A 102 2.38 -7.22 -9.18
N LYS A 103 1.87 -6.49 -10.20
CA LYS A 103 0.63 -6.87 -10.92
C LYS A 103 0.72 -8.22 -11.64
N GLY A 104 1.93 -8.65 -12.00
CA GLY A 104 2.18 -9.96 -12.59
C GLY A 104 2.21 -11.11 -11.58
N VAL A 105 2.17 -10.84 -10.28
CA VAL A 105 2.19 -11.88 -9.25
C VAL A 105 0.83 -12.54 -9.10
N GLN A 106 0.84 -13.86 -9.18
CA GLN A 106 -0.27 -14.73 -8.83
C GLN A 106 0.26 -15.94 -8.07
N HIS A 107 -0.29 -16.19 -6.89
CA HIS A 107 0.03 -17.33 -6.03
C HIS A 107 -1.24 -17.98 -5.49
N ALA A 108 -1.09 -19.16 -4.87
CA ALA A 108 -2.14 -19.74 -4.05
C ALA A 108 -2.45 -18.84 -2.83
N SER A 109 -3.60 -19.05 -2.18
CA SER A 109 -3.99 -18.21 -1.06
C SER A 109 -2.97 -18.24 0.08
N ILE A 110 -2.64 -17.07 0.62
CA ILE A 110 -1.74 -16.92 1.77
C ILE A 110 -2.36 -17.57 3.00
N THR A 111 -3.66 -17.39 3.20
CA THR A 111 -4.38 -17.90 4.37
C THR A 111 -4.46 -19.43 4.42
N ARG A 112 -4.46 -20.09 3.26
CA ARG A 112 -4.43 -21.56 3.17
C ARG A 112 -3.03 -22.15 3.37
N ASN A 113 -2.01 -21.30 3.36
CA ASN A 113 -0.60 -21.67 3.46
C ASN A 113 0.03 -21.06 4.71
N ASN A 114 1.31 -21.36 4.95
CA ASN A 114 2.07 -20.66 5.97
C ASN A 114 2.39 -19.23 5.47
N ALA A 115 1.75 -18.23 6.08
CA ALA A 115 1.86 -16.84 5.67
C ALA A 115 3.32 -16.33 5.65
N GLU A 116 4.15 -16.71 6.63
CA GLU A 116 5.55 -16.30 6.67
C GLU A 116 6.34 -16.89 5.50
N VAL A 117 6.12 -18.16 5.16
CA VAL A 117 6.79 -18.82 4.04
C VAL A 117 6.46 -18.13 2.72
N LEU A 118 5.17 -17.82 2.51
CA LEU A 118 4.71 -17.22 1.27
C LEU A 118 5.11 -15.75 1.18
N VAL A 119 5.05 -14.98 2.28
CA VAL A 119 5.58 -13.61 2.33
C VAL A 119 7.07 -13.59 2.04
N ASN A 120 7.86 -14.53 2.57
CA ASN A 120 9.28 -14.63 2.26
C ASN A 120 9.54 -14.95 0.78
N ALA A 121 8.76 -15.85 0.18
CA ALA A 121 8.85 -16.15 -1.25
C ALA A 121 8.49 -14.94 -2.12
N LEU A 122 7.41 -14.22 -1.77
CA LEU A 122 7.00 -12.98 -2.43
C LEU A 122 8.07 -11.91 -2.30
N ALA A 123 8.63 -11.72 -1.11
CA ALA A 123 9.68 -10.74 -0.87
C ALA A 123 10.94 -11.03 -1.71
N GLN A 124 11.33 -12.29 -1.84
CA GLN A 124 12.41 -12.72 -2.73
C GLN A 124 12.07 -12.42 -4.20
N GLN A 125 10.88 -12.81 -4.66
CA GLN A 125 10.41 -12.53 -6.03
C GLN A 125 10.40 -11.03 -6.36
N LEU A 126 10.04 -10.20 -5.38
CA LEU A 126 9.98 -8.74 -5.50
C LEU A 126 11.31 -8.02 -5.23
N ASN A 127 12.38 -8.77 -4.92
CA ASN A 127 13.67 -8.21 -4.53
C ASN A 127 13.56 -7.17 -3.39
N LEU A 128 12.84 -7.55 -2.33
CA LEU A 128 12.82 -6.84 -1.05
C LEU A 128 13.95 -7.40 -0.17
N VAL A 129 14.80 -6.52 0.35
CA VAL A 129 15.98 -6.82 1.18
C VAL A 129 15.58 -7.01 2.65
N ARG A 130 14.70 -6.15 3.18
CA ARG A 130 14.22 -6.23 4.57
C ARG A 130 12.70 -6.12 4.61
N PRO A 131 11.99 -7.16 4.14
CA PRO A 131 10.54 -7.13 4.07
C PRO A 131 9.93 -7.11 5.47
N ALA A 132 8.95 -6.24 5.65
CA ALA A 132 7.92 -6.37 6.67
C ALA A 132 6.58 -6.63 5.96
N PHE A 133 5.62 -7.22 6.65
CA PHE A 133 4.29 -7.40 6.09
C PHE A 133 3.20 -7.12 7.11
N TYR A 134 2.03 -6.78 6.59
CA TYR A 134 0.82 -6.64 7.36
C TYR A 134 -0.36 -7.16 6.55
N ALA A 135 -1.29 -7.85 7.21
CA ALA A 135 -2.49 -8.39 6.59
C ALA A 135 -3.71 -7.92 7.37
N PHE A 136 -4.75 -7.49 6.66
CA PHE A 136 -5.98 -6.97 7.25
C PHE A 136 -7.22 -7.51 6.52
N PRO A 137 -8.35 -7.67 7.21
CA PRO A 137 -9.59 -8.12 6.59
C PRO A 137 -10.12 -7.05 5.64
N ILE A 138 -10.66 -7.48 4.48
CA ILE A 138 -11.44 -6.64 3.56
C ILE A 138 -12.77 -7.33 3.24
N LYS A 139 -13.61 -6.74 2.37
CA LYS A 139 -14.95 -7.26 2.07
C LYS A 139 -14.91 -8.70 1.52
N HIS A 140 -15.96 -9.47 1.82
CA HIS A 140 -16.17 -10.85 1.35
C HIS A 140 -15.10 -11.84 1.82
N ASP A 141 -14.67 -11.73 3.08
CA ASP A 141 -13.65 -12.58 3.72
C ASP A 141 -12.30 -12.66 3.00
N ASN A 142 -12.06 -11.74 2.05
CA ASN A 142 -10.76 -11.49 1.47
C ASN A 142 -9.84 -10.82 2.50
N LYS A 143 -8.54 -10.87 2.24
CA LYS A 143 -7.54 -10.12 3.01
C LYS A 143 -6.73 -9.22 2.10
N GLY A 144 -6.56 -7.98 2.52
CA GLY A 144 -5.52 -7.11 1.98
C GLY A 144 -4.19 -7.50 2.62
N VAL A 145 -3.15 -7.63 1.81
CA VAL A 145 -1.80 -7.92 2.29
C VAL A 145 -0.84 -6.90 1.72
N ILE A 146 -0.10 -6.22 2.58
CA ILE A 146 0.97 -5.31 2.19
C ILE A 146 2.31 -5.89 2.61
N ILE A 147 3.26 -5.94 1.68
CA ILE A 147 4.66 -6.30 1.93
C ILE A 147 5.51 -5.09 1.57
N PHE A 148 6.34 -4.63 2.49
CA PHE A 148 7.01 -3.35 2.34
C PHE A 148 8.41 -3.31 2.95
N GLU A 149 9.18 -2.31 2.53
CA GLU A 149 10.45 -1.91 3.12
C GLU A 149 10.33 -0.47 3.59
N ALA A 150 10.53 -0.23 4.88
CA ALA A 150 10.52 1.13 5.43
C ALA A 150 11.95 1.63 5.65
N ASN A 151 12.14 2.95 5.49
CA ASN A 151 13.41 3.60 5.84
C ASN A 151 13.59 3.71 7.36
N GLU A 152 12.48 3.76 8.10
CA GLU A 152 12.42 3.90 9.56
C GLU A 152 11.38 2.93 10.13
N PRO A 153 11.43 2.58 11.43
CA PRO A 153 10.38 1.80 12.07
C PRO A 153 9.03 2.51 11.96
N VAL A 154 8.01 1.78 11.50
CA VAL A 154 6.69 2.36 11.26
C VAL A 154 5.86 2.41 12.54
N HIS A 155 5.08 3.46 12.74
CA HIS A 155 4.13 3.56 13.86
C HIS A 155 2.93 2.63 13.66
N ASN A 156 2.93 1.48 14.35
CA ASN A 156 1.96 0.39 14.14
C ASN A 156 0.49 0.83 14.10
N GLU A 157 -0.02 1.58 15.08
CA GLU A 157 -1.45 1.90 15.14
C GLU A 157 -1.94 2.77 13.96
N LEU A 158 -1.15 3.77 13.56
CA LEU A 158 -1.49 4.62 12.42
C LEU A 158 -1.28 3.90 11.10
N PHE A 159 -0.29 3.00 11.05
CA PHE A 159 -0.04 2.17 9.89
C PHE A 159 -1.23 1.29 9.56
N ASP A 160 -1.73 0.56 10.55
CA ASP A 160 -2.91 -0.29 10.44
C ASP A 160 -4.11 0.48 9.88
N TYR A 161 -4.37 1.67 10.43
CA TYR A 161 -5.42 2.56 9.91
C TYR A 161 -5.15 2.94 8.44
N GLY A 162 -3.95 3.43 8.13
CA GLY A 162 -3.60 3.91 6.79
C GLY A 162 -3.69 2.82 5.72
N VAL A 163 -3.15 1.63 5.99
CA VAL A 163 -3.16 0.52 5.01
C VAL A 163 -4.55 -0.08 4.84
N SER A 164 -5.39 -0.08 5.89
CA SER A 164 -6.78 -0.55 5.78
C SER A 164 -7.62 0.27 4.78
N LEU A 165 -7.23 1.52 4.50
CA LEU A 165 -7.88 2.38 3.51
C LEU A 165 -7.77 1.83 2.09
N LEU A 166 -6.74 1.03 1.79
CA LEU A 166 -6.63 0.30 0.51
C LEU A 166 -7.80 -0.67 0.30
N GLY A 167 -8.38 -1.21 1.38
CA GLY A 167 -9.55 -2.10 1.31
C GLY A 167 -10.85 -1.40 0.88
N PHE A 168 -10.87 -0.07 0.83
CA PHE A 168 -11.99 0.72 0.31
C PHE A 168 -11.82 1.12 -1.16
N CYS A 169 -10.65 0.86 -1.75
CA CYS A 169 -10.43 1.08 -3.16
C CYS A 169 -11.09 -0.03 -3.99
N PRO A 170 -11.60 0.28 -5.19
CA PRO A 170 -12.10 -0.75 -6.09
C PRO A 170 -10.96 -1.66 -6.54
N VAL A 171 -11.26 -2.93 -6.74
CA VAL A 171 -10.30 -3.92 -7.22
C VAL A 171 -10.93 -4.64 -8.39
N PHE A 172 -10.23 -4.64 -9.52
CA PHE A 172 -10.71 -5.14 -10.81
C PHE A 172 -9.94 -6.39 -11.27
#